data_AF-A0A660URH7-F1
#
_entry.id   AF-A0A660URH7-F1
#
_cell.length_a   1.000
_cell.length_b   1.000
_cell.length_c   1.000
_cell.angle_alpha   90.00
_cell.angle_beta   90.00
_cell.angle_gamma   90.00
#
_symmetry.space_group_name_H-M   'P 1'
#
loop_
_entity.id
_entity.type
_entity.pdbx_description
1 polymer ?
#
loop_
_entity_poly.entity_id
_entity_poly.type
_entity_poly.pdbx_seq_one_letter_code
_entity_poly.pdbx_strand_id
1 'polypeptide(L)'
;VTNPPSDNLLRKLETVLDFEVGLLQHIAHVERMPADVRRDYEEIDAQNRRYRQIIKGVIEQNTNTKEIKGILDTEELEVEPQPGRLKPGQLVPVINKVSAGYPTDFDDLGYPVGFSDDYVRCPDMHDPNTFAVRVVGDSMEPKFKEGDIVVFSPATQVTNGDDCFVRFSQPHETTFKRVFFEADDKVRLQPRNEMYPPMVVDGKRINGLYRAVIKYERL
;
A
#
# COMPACT_ATOMS: atom_id res chain seq x y z
N VAL A 1 -18.89 13.89 32.99
CA VAL A 1 -20.19 13.47 33.55
C VAL A 1 -20.12 11.98 33.83
N THR A 2 -20.31 11.58 35.09
CA THR A 2 -20.31 10.16 35.48
C THR A 2 -21.57 9.51 34.94
N ASN A 3 -21.38 8.62 33.95
CA ASN A 3 -22.39 7.87 33.20
C ASN A 3 -23.08 8.66 32.07
N PRO A 4 -22.56 8.61 30.82
CA PRO A 4 -23.22 9.26 29.70
C PRO A 4 -24.56 8.59 29.38
N PRO A 5 -25.53 9.33 28.83
CA PRO A 5 -26.82 8.78 28.44
C PRO A 5 -26.65 7.65 27.42
N SER A 6 -27.52 6.65 27.49
CA SER A 6 -27.53 5.53 26.55
C SER A 6 -28.02 5.98 25.18
N ASP A 7 -27.56 5.30 24.12
CA ASP A 7 -27.87 5.67 22.74
C ASP A 7 -29.38 5.60 22.44
N ASN A 8 -30.11 4.71 23.14
CA ASN A 8 -31.56 4.61 23.10
C ASN A 8 -32.24 5.86 23.68
N LEU A 9 -31.65 6.47 24.70
CA LEU A 9 -32.16 7.71 25.30
C LEU A 9 -31.85 8.91 24.41
N LEU A 10 -30.65 8.96 23.81
CA LEU A 10 -30.27 9.98 22.82
C LEU A 10 -31.20 9.97 21.61
N ARG A 11 -31.54 8.79 21.06
CA ARG A 11 -32.47 8.67 19.93
C ARG A 11 -33.88 9.17 20.26
N LYS A 12 -34.37 8.87 21.47
CA LYS A 12 -35.66 9.40 21.94
C LYS A 12 -35.62 10.92 22.08
N LEU A 13 -34.52 11.47 22.59
CA LEU A 13 -34.34 12.92 22.70
C LEU A 13 -34.29 13.59 21.32
N GLU A 14 -33.63 12.99 20.33
CA GLU A 14 -33.62 13.51 18.95
C GLU A 14 -35.05 13.66 18.40
N THR A 15 -35.90 12.65 18.60
CA THR A 15 -37.30 12.67 18.15
C THR A 15 -38.14 13.72 18.90
N VAL A 16 -37.90 13.91 20.20
CA VAL A 16 -38.68 14.83 21.03
C VAL A 16 -38.29 16.29 20.79
N LEU A 17 -37.01 16.54 20.52
CA LEU A 17 -36.44 17.87 20.34
C LEU A 17 -36.30 18.27 18.87
N ASP A 18 -36.84 17.47 17.95
CA ASP A 18 -36.83 17.69 16.49
C ASP A 18 -35.41 17.90 15.91
N PHE A 19 -34.43 17.16 16.44
CA PHE A 19 -33.09 17.12 15.87
C PHE A 19 -33.01 16.14 14.70
N GLU A 20 -32.03 16.35 13.83
CA GLU A 20 -31.68 15.38 12.79
C GLU A 20 -31.38 14.00 13.42
N VAL A 21 -31.93 12.96 12.80
CA VAL A 21 -31.78 11.57 13.27
C VAL A 21 -30.30 11.20 13.31
N GLY A 22 -29.80 10.79 14.48
CA GLY A 22 -28.42 10.39 14.71
C GLY A 22 -27.46 11.53 15.04
N LEU A 23 -27.90 12.79 15.06
CA LEU A 23 -27.05 13.94 15.37
C LEU A 23 -26.50 13.91 16.80
N LEU A 24 -27.36 13.68 17.79
CA LEU A 24 -26.94 13.67 19.20
C LEU A 24 -26.10 12.44 19.51
N GLN A 25 -26.39 11.31 18.85
CA GLN A 25 -25.55 10.12 18.91
C GLN A 25 -24.16 10.38 18.32
N HIS A 26 -24.08 11.05 17.16
CA HIS A 26 -22.83 11.39 16.52
C HIS A 26 -21.96 12.31 17.40
N ILE A 27 -22.55 13.39 17.92
CA ILE A 27 -21.85 14.33 18.83
C ILE A 27 -21.36 13.59 20.08
N ALA A 28 -22.19 12.74 20.67
CA ALA A 28 -21.80 11.96 21.84
C ALA A 28 -20.64 10.99 21.55
N HIS A 29 -20.57 10.40 20.36
CA HIS A 29 -19.46 9.55 19.96
C HIS A 29 -18.17 10.35 19.75
N VAL A 30 -18.25 11.51 19.09
CA VAL A 30 -17.09 12.39 18.87
C VAL A 30 -16.52 12.88 20.21
N GLU A 31 -17.37 13.29 21.15
CA GLU A 31 -16.96 13.71 22.50
C GLU A 31 -16.37 12.57 23.35
N ARG A 32 -16.70 11.31 23.04
CA ARG A 32 -16.10 10.13 23.68
C ARG A 32 -14.74 9.76 23.10
N MET A 33 -14.35 10.33 21.96
CA MET A 33 -13.06 10.04 21.36
C MET A 33 -11.92 10.60 22.23
N PRO A 34 -10.77 9.90 22.30
CA PRO A 34 -9.55 10.46 22.86
C PRO A 34 -9.22 11.83 22.24
N ALA A 35 -8.63 12.74 23.03
CA ALA A 35 -8.47 14.15 22.65
C ALA A 35 -7.60 14.36 21.40
N ASP A 36 -6.60 13.51 21.21
CA ASP A 36 -5.77 13.41 20.01
C ASP A 36 -6.61 13.05 18.78
N VAL A 37 -7.42 11.98 18.85
CA VAL A 37 -8.23 11.51 17.71
C VAL A 37 -9.37 12.48 17.38
N ARG A 38 -9.95 13.13 18.39
CA ARG A 38 -10.99 14.15 18.20
C ARG A 38 -10.45 15.38 17.46
N ARG A 39 -9.23 15.83 17.80
CA ARG A 39 -8.59 16.99 17.15
C ARG A 39 -8.38 16.75 15.65
N ASP A 40 -7.88 15.56 15.30
CA ASP A 40 -7.70 15.17 13.90
C ASP A 40 -9.04 15.12 13.17
N TYR A 41 -10.06 14.53 13.80
CA TYR A 41 -11.41 14.44 13.22
C TYR A 41 -12.00 15.82 12.93
N GLU A 42 -11.89 16.76 13.86
CA GLU A 42 -12.39 18.14 13.71
C GLU A 42 -11.68 18.90 12.58
N GLU A 43 -10.36 18.75 12.45
CA GLU A 43 -9.58 19.38 11.37
C GLU A 43 -10.01 18.85 10.00
N ILE A 44 -10.14 17.53 9.88
CA ILE A 44 -10.56 16.86 8.64
C ILE A 44 -11.99 17.28 8.27
N ASP A 45 -12.90 17.35 9.24
CA ASP A 45 -14.28 17.74 8.96
C ASP A 45 -14.38 19.23 8.56
N ALA A 46 -13.58 20.11 9.17
CA ALA A 46 -13.48 21.50 8.75
C ALA A 46 -12.99 21.65 7.30
N GLN A 47 -11.95 20.90 6.92
CA GLN A 47 -11.45 20.87 5.54
C GLN A 47 -12.53 20.36 4.57
N ASN A 48 -13.21 19.26 4.91
CA ASN A 48 -14.27 18.70 4.07
C ASN A 48 -15.44 19.66 3.88
N ARG A 49 -15.84 20.40 4.93
CA ARG A 49 -16.87 21.44 4.82
C ARG A 49 -16.45 22.53 3.85
N ARG A 50 -15.18 22.98 3.90
CA ARG A 50 -14.63 23.97 2.97
C ARG A 50 -14.67 23.47 1.52
N TYR A 51 -14.21 22.24 1.27
CA TYR A 51 -14.27 21.65 -0.08
C TYR A 51 -15.70 21.52 -0.61
N ARG A 52 -16.66 21.10 0.24
CA ARG A 52 -18.07 21.01 -0.15
C ARG A 52 -18.66 22.37 -0.55
N GLN A 53 -18.28 23.45 0.12
CA GLN A 53 -18.72 24.81 -0.24
C GLN A 53 -18.16 25.23 -1.60
N ILE A 54 -16.88 24.95 -1.87
CA ILE A 54 -16.25 25.23 -3.16
C ILE A 54 -16.95 24.44 -4.27
N ILE A 55 -17.12 23.13 -4.08
CA ILE A 55 -17.80 22.25 -5.06
C ILE A 55 -19.23 22.72 -5.30
N LYS A 56 -19.97 23.09 -4.24
CA LYS A 56 -21.33 23.61 -4.38
C LYS A 56 -21.35 24.91 -5.20
N GLY A 57 -20.42 25.83 -4.96
CA GLY A 57 -20.27 27.04 -5.75
C GLY A 57 -19.96 26.76 -7.24
N VAL A 58 -19.12 25.76 -7.52
CA VAL A 58 -18.80 25.34 -8.89
C VAL A 58 -20.01 24.72 -9.59
N ILE A 59 -20.80 23.88 -8.90
CA ILE A 59 -22.01 23.26 -9.45
C ILE A 59 -23.10 24.31 -9.71
N GLU A 60 -23.27 25.28 -8.81
CA GLU A 60 -24.30 26.32 -8.93
C GLU A 60 -23.99 27.33 -10.05
N GLN A 61 -22.72 27.56 -10.39
CA GLN A 61 -22.33 28.54 -11.39
C GLN A 61 -22.15 28.00 -12.82
N ASN A 62 -22.35 26.68 -13.06
CA ASN A 62 -22.25 26.04 -14.39
C ASN A 62 -21.02 26.52 -15.20
N THR A 63 -19.89 26.64 -14.52
CA THR A 63 -18.79 27.47 -14.98
C THR A 63 -17.84 26.73 -15.91
N ASN A 64 -17.41 27.43 -16.95
CA ASN A 64 -16.43 26.97 -17.94
C ASN A 64 -15.09 26.66 -17.24
N THR A 65 -14.40 25.59 -17.66
CA THR A 65 -13.17 25.05 -17.05
C THR A 65 -12.02 26.07 -16.87
N LYS A 66 -12.07 27.22 -17.52
CA LYS A 66 -11.12 28.33 -17.38
C LYS A 66 -11.35 29.21 -16.15
N GLU A 67 -12.60 29.38 -15.72
CA GLU A 67 -12.91 30.17 -14.51
C GLU A 67 -12.59 29.37 -13.24
N ILE A 68 -12.70 28.04 -13.31
CA ILE A 68 -12.27 27.11 -12.25
C ILE A 68 -10.77 27.28 -11.95
N LYS A 69 -9.92 27.44 -12.98
CA LYS A 69 -8.48 27.72 -12.80
C LYS A 69 -8.23 29.08 -12.13
N GLY A 70 -9.01 30.11 -12.49
CA GLY A 70 -8.88 31.43 -11.88
C GLY A 70 -9.22 31.44 -10.38
N ILE A 71 -10.22 30.67 -9.96
CA ILE A 71 -10.56 30.52 -8.53
C ILE A 71 -9.49 29.70 -7.79
N LEU A 72 -8.94 28.65 -8.42
CA LEU A 72 -7.81 27.87 -7.88
C LEU A 72 -6.52 28.68 -7.70
N ASP A 73 -6.28 29.67 -8.57
CA ASP A 73 -5.08 30.53 -8.51
C ASP A 73 -5.24 31.72 -7.54
N THR A 74 -6.48 32.09 -7.19
CA THR A 74 -6.76 33.27 -6.32
C THR A 74 -6.79 32.93 -4.83
N GLU A 75 -7.20 31.71 -4.48
CA GLU A 75 -6.96 31.18 -3.14
C GLU A 75 -5.71 30.33 -3.21
N GLU A 76 -4.63 30.73 -2.52
CA GLU A 76 -3.46 29.88 -2.25
C GLU A 76 -3.94 28.61 -1.53
N LEU A 77 -4.40 27.62 -2.30
CA LEU A 77 -4.43 26.24 -1.91
C LEU A 77 -2.97 25.80 -1.93
N GLU A 78 -2.23 26.20 -0.91
CA GLU A 78 -1.08 25.41 -0.52
C GLU A 78 -1.65 24.03 -0.17
N VAL A 79 -1.50 23.10 -1.11
CA VAL A 79 -1.44 21.69 -0.80
C VAL A 79 -0.15 21.51 -0.03
N GLU A 80 -0.11 22.02 1.20
CA GLU A 80 0.84 21.61 2.20
C GLU A 80 0.72 20.08 2.25
N PRO A 81 1.80 19.34 1.97
CA PRO A 81 1.79 17.90 2.14
C PRO A 81 1.57 17.65 3.64
N GLN A 82 0.31 17.45 4.01
CA GLN A 82 -0.13 17.04 5.34
C GLN A 82 0.81 15.91 5.81
N PRO A 83 1.62 16.12 6.87
CA PRO A 83 2.51 15.08 7.34
C PRO A 83 1.65 13.93 7.88
N GLY A 84 1.55 12.87 7.10
CA GLY A 84 1.20 11.54 7.60
C GLY A 84 -0.25 11.29 7.98
N ARG A 85 -1.24 11.72 7.20
CA ARG A 85 -2.42 10.84 7.07
C ARG A 85 -1.96 9.62 6.26
N LEU A 86 -1.55 8.56 6.95
CA LEU A 86 -1.32 7.24 6.35
C LEU A 86 -2.58 6.94 5.53
N LYS A 87 -2.50 7.09 4.20
CA LYS A 87 -3.52 6.58 3.29
C LYS A 87 -3.74 5.13 3.73
N PRO A 88 -4.99 4.64 3.90
CA PRO A 88 -5.20 3.24 4.25
C PRO A 88 -4.44 2.43 3.22
N GLY A 89 -3.31 1.85 3.66
CA GLY A 89 -2.32 1.29 2.76
C GLY A 89 -2.98 0.27 1.85
N GLN A 90 -2.53 0.19 0.61
CA GLN A 90 -3.03 -0.82 -0.31
C GLN A 90 -2.82 -2.20 0.32
N LEU A 91 -3.87 -3.03 0.30
CA LEU A 91 -3.77 -4.43 0.68
C LEU A 91 -3.05 -5.16 -0.45
N VAL A 92 -1.83 -5.61 -0.16
CA VAL A 92 -1.00 -6.36 -1.09
C VAL A 92 -1.17 -7.86 -0.81
N PRO A 93 -1.56 -8.68 -1.80
CA PRO A 93 -1.69 -10.12 -1.61
C PRO A 93 -0.32 -10.78 -1.41
N VAL A 94 -0.22 -11.73 -0.48
CA VAL A 94 1.00 -12.53 -0.26
C VAL A 94 0.92 -13.80 -1.10
N ILE A 95 1.67 -13.88 -2.19
CA ILE A 95 1.75 -15.10 -3.00
C ILE A 95 2.56 -16.14 -2.22
N ASN A 96 1.99 -17.34 -2.07
CA ASN A 96 2.58 -18.37 -1.24
C ASN A 96 3.89 -18.91 -1.83
N LYS A 97 4.93 -18.85 -1.00
CA LYS A 97 6.29 -19.44 -1.09
C LYS A 97 7.08 -19.17 -2.37
N VAL A 98 8.17 -18.42 -2.23
CA VAL A 98 9.30 -18.48 -3.17
C VAL A 98 10.59 -18.78 -2.44
N SER A 99 11.31 -19.74 -3.01
CA SER A 99 12.61 -20.20 -2.52
C SER A 99 13.68 -19.12 -2.74
N ALA A 100 14.20 -18.56 -1.65
CA ALA A 100 15.47 -17.86 -1.60
C ALA A 100 16.61 -18.89 -1.58
N GLY A 101 16.75 -19.62 -2.69
CA GLY A 101 17.75 -20.66 -2.87
C GLY A 101 17.89 -21.03 -4.33
N TYR A 102 17.98 -22.32 -4.62
CA TYR A 102 17.84 -22.85 -5.98
C TYR A 102 16.42 -22.56 -6.50
N PRO A 103 16.29 -22.22 -7.80
CA PRO A 103 14.98 -22.02 -8.39
C PRO A 103 14.10 -23.26 -8.16
N THR A 104 12.86 -23.05 -7.71
CA THR A 104 11.90 -24.13 -7.41
C THR A 104 10.60 -23.89 -8.17
N ASP A 105 9.87 -24.96 -8.49
CA ASP A 105 8.56 -24.90 -9.16
C ASP A 105 7.60 -23.94 -8.44
N PHE A 106 6.95 -23.09 -9.24
CA PHE A 106 5.94 -22.14 -8.76
C PHE A 106 4.56 -22.81 -8.72
N ASP A 107 3.97 -22.95 -7.53
CA ASP A 107 2.60 -23.44 -7.35
C ASP A 107 1.73 -22.33 -6.74
N ASP A 108 0.86 -21.76 -7.55
CA ASP A 108 -0.12 -20.73 -7.13
C ASP A 108 -1.33 -21.36 -6.40
N LEU A 109 -1.26 -22.66 -6.06
CA LEU A 109 -2.33 -23.45 -5.41
C LEU A 109 -3.69 -23.38 -6.13
N GLY A 110 -3.72 -22.93 -7.38
CA GLY A 110 -4.93 -22.75 -8.18
C GLY A 110 -5.74 -21.47 -7.91
N TYR A 111 -5.16 -20.46 -7.27
CA TYR A 111 -5.85 -19.18 -7.01
C TYR A 111 -5.94 -18.28 -8.26
N PRO A 112 -7.04 -17.53 -8.46
CA PRO A 112 -7.13 -16.49 -9.48
C PRO A 112 -6.25 -15.28 -9.12
N VAL A 113 -5.72 -14.60 -10.15
CA VAL A 113 -4.85 -13.42 -10.02
C VAL A 113 -5.46 -12.39 -9.03
N GLY A 114 -4.75 -12.11 -7.93
CA GLY A 114 -5.12 -11.09 -6.94
C GLY A 114 -5.72 -11.61 -5.62
N PHE A 115 -5.91 -12.92 -5.46
CA PHE A 115 -6.42 -13.51 -4.21
C PHE A 115 -5.32 -14.28 -3.47
N SER A 116 -5.21 -14.05 -2.16
CA SER A 116 -4.32 -14.78 -1.24
C SER A 116 -4.98 -14.95 0.13
N ASP A 117 -4.53 -15.95 0.91
CA ASP A 117 -4.92 -16.17 2.31
C ASP A 117 -4.33 -15.09 3.26
N ASP A 118 -3.23 -14.43 2.87
CA ASP A 118 -2.53 -13.41 3.66
C ASP A 118 -2.40 -12.09 2.86
N TYR A 119 -2.68 -10.96 3.51
CA TYR A 119 -2.49 -9.61 2.93
C TYR A 119 -1.62 -8.75 3.82
N VAL A 120 -0.75 -7.94 3.21
CA VAL A 120 0.07 -6.95 3.92
C VAL A 120 -0.39 -5.55 3.55
N ARG A 121 -0.65 -4.72 4.56
CA ARG A 121 -0.98 -3.29 4.36
C ARG A 121 0.29 -2.50 4.09
N CYS A 122 0.42 -1.98 2.88
CA CYS A 122 1.54 -1.14 2.49
C CYS A 122 1.10 0.32 2.39
N PRO A 123 1.46 1.20 3.34
CA PRO A 123 1.31 2.64 3.14
C PRO A 123 2.19 3.07 1.96
N ASP A 124 1.69 3.99 1.14
CA ASP A 124 2.40 4.61 0.00
C ASP A 124 2.71 3.70 -1.21
N MET A 125 2.04 2.56 -1.35
CA MET A 125 2.09 1.79 -2.60
C MET A 125 1.21 2.45 -3.68
N HIS A 126 1.80 2.71 -4.85
CA HIS A 126 1.11 3.31 -6.00
C HIS A 126 0.83 2.30 -7.12
N ASP A 127 1.41 1.10 -7.03
CA ASP A 127 1.30 0.06 -8.06
C ASP A 127 0.20 -0.96 -7.72
N PRO A 128 -0.88 -1.03 -8.52
CA PRO A 128 -2.00 -1.95 -8.28
C PRO A 128 -1.61 -3.43 -8.43
N ASN A 129 -0.54 -3.74 -9.17
CA ASN A 129 -0.10 -5.12 -9.44
C ASN A 129 1.01 -5.59 -8.48
N THR A 130 1.23 -4.86 -7.40
CA THR A 130 2.18 -5.23 -6.36
C THR A 130 1.78 -6.55 -5.71
N PHE A 131 2.76 -7.41 -5.43
CA PHE A 131 2.56 -8.65 -4.72
C PHE A 131 3.63 -8.83 -3.64
N ALA A 132 3.28 -9.53 -2.58
CA ALA A 132 4.18 -9.86 -1.48
C ALA A 132 4.55 -11.34 -1.54
N VAL A 133 5.73 -11.69 -1.02
CA VAL A 133 6.25 -13.05 -1.03
C VAL A 133 6.97 -13.31 0.27
N ARG A 134 6.80 -14.52 0.81
CA ARG A 134 7.56 -14.98 1.96
C ARG A 134 8.90 -15.56 1.53
N VAL A 135 9.97 -15.04 2.10
CA VAL A 135 11.35 -15.51 1.88
C VAL A 135 11.51 -16.89 2.51
N VAL A 136 12.04 -17.84 1.74
CA VAL A 136 12.34 -19.21 2.20
C VAL A 136 13.82 -19.50 2.01
N GLY A 137 14.55 -19.85 3.07
CA GLY A 137 16.01 -20.03 3.04
C GLY A 137 16.81 -18.75 3.26
N ASP A 138 18.14 -18.87 3.23
CA ASP A 138 19.10 -17.92 3.78
C ASP A 138 19.99 -17.23 2.72
N SER A 139 19.77 -17.48 1.41
CA SER A 139 20.64 -16.95 0.35
C SER A 139 20.66 -15.41 0.23
N MET A 140 19.67 -14.74 0.83
CA MET A 140 19.51 -13.28 0.81
C MET A 140 19.85 -12.63 2.16
N GLU A 141 20.37 -13.40 3.10
CA GLU A 141 20.92 -12.89 4.36
C GLU A 141 22.16 -12.01 4.13
N PRO A 142 22.47 -11.07 5.04
CA PRO A 142 21.73 -10.77 6.28
C PRO A 142 20.54 -9.82 6.08
N LYS A 143 20.35 -9.29 4.87
CA LYS A 143 19.34 -8.26 4.60
C LYS A 143 17.92 -8.84 4.57
N PHE A 144 17.74 -10.05 4.08
CA PHE A 144 16.46 -10.74 4.06
C PHE A 144 16.65 -12.12 4.67
N LYS A 145 15.97 -12.36 5.78
CA LYS A 145 16.01 -13.60 6.54
C LYS A 145 14.84 -14.49 6.15
N GLU A 146 15.00 -15.78 6.40
CA GLU A 146 13.90 -16.71 6.25
C GLU A 146 12.68 -16.28 7.07
N GLY A 147 11.50 -16.30 6.45
CA GLY A 147 10.24 -15.87 7.05
C GLY A 147 9.88 -14.40 6.86
N ASP A 148 10.82 -13.55 6.39
CA ASP A 148 10.51 -12.16 6.04
C ASP A 148 9.49 -12.09 4.90
N ILE A 149 8.62 -11.07 4.93
CA ILE A 149 7.69 -10.79 3.84
C ILE A 149 8.22 -9.62 3.03
N VAL A 150 8.50 -9.87 1.76
CA VAL A 150 9.05 -8.87 0.84
C VAL A 150 8.01 -8.54 -0.21
N VAL A 151 7.85 -7.24 -0.45
CA VAL A 151 6.89 -6.70 -1.41
C VAL A 151 7.61 -6.32 -2.69
N PHE A 152 7.05 -6.73 -3.83
CA PHE A 152 7.60 -6.53 -5.16
C PHE A 152 6.62 -5.75 -6.04
N SER A 153 7.14 -4.77 -6.79
CA SER A 153 6.34 -3.91 -7.68
C SER A 153 6.73 -4.14 -9.15
N PRO A 154 5.81 -4.59 -10.00
CA PRO A 154 6.00 -4.67 -11.45
C PRO A 154 6.13 -3.31 -12.17
N ALA A 155 5.51 -2.25 -11.68
CA ALA A 155 5.61 -0.91 -12.28
C ALA A 155 7.00 -0.28 -12.11
N THR A 156 7.82 -0.86 -11.24
CA THR A 156 9.10 -0.31 -10.86
C THR A 156 10.22 -0.87 -11.72
N GLN A 157 10.97 0.02 -12.38
CA GLN A 157 12.13 -0.39 -13.20
C GLN A 157 13.21 -1.05 -12.35
N VAL A 158 13.79 -2.12 -12.91
CA VAL A 158 14.88 -2.88 -12.29
C VAL A 158 16.21 -2.34 -12.80
N THR A 159 17.14 -2.09 -11.88
CA THR A 159 18.48 -1.61 -12.17
C THR A 159 19.55 -2.53 -11.58
N ASN A 160 20.81 -2.34 -12.00
CA ASN A 160 21.92 -3.14 -11.51
C ASN A 160 22.09 -3.01 -9.99
N GLY A 161 22.14 -4.13 -9.29
CA GLY A 161 22.32 -4.20 -7.84
C GLY A 161 21.02 -4.21 -7.05
N ASP A 162 19.86 -4.14 -7.72
CA ASP A 162 18.56 -4.29 -7.08
C ASP A 162 18.31 -5.74 -6.65
N ASP A 163 17.62 -5.88 -5.52
CA ASP A 163 17.16 -7.18 -5.02
C ASP A 163 15.82 -7.48 -5.70
N CYS A 164 15.75 -8.53 -6.51
CA CYS A 164 14.60 -8.80 -7.38
C CYS A 164 14.09 -10.22 -7.26
N PHE A 165 12.78 -10.33 -7.38
CA PHE A 165 12.11 -11.58 -7.69
C PHE A 165 12.29 -11.91 -9.16
N VAL A 166 12.79 -13.10 -9.45
CA VAL A 166 13.12 -13.56 -10.79
C VAL A 166 12.25 -14.77 -11.11
N ARG A 167 11.54 -14.71 -12.25
CA ARG A 167 10.73 -15.80 -12.78
C ARG A 167 11.35 -16.31 -14.09
N PHE A 168 11.59 -17.61 -14.16
CA PHE A 168 12.14 -18.26 -15.34
C PHE A 168 11.05 -18.74 -16.31
N SER A 169 11.40 -18.74 -17.59
CA SER A 169 10.54 -19.18 -18.69
C SER A 169 10.36 -20.70 -18.67
N GLN A 170 11.47 -21.45 -18.64
CA GLN A 170 11.50 -22.92 -18.63
C GLN A 170 12.80 -23.44 -17.98
N PRO A 171 12.71 -24.38 -17.03
CA PRO A 171 11.51 -24.75 -16.27
C PRO A 171 10.89 -23.53 -15.54
N HIS A 172 9.60 -23.62 -15.16
CA HIS A 172 8.86 -22.54 -14.50
C HIS A 172 9.26 -22.40 -13.03
N GLU A 173 10.47 -21.89 -12.82
CA GLU A 173 11.03 -21.73 -11.50
C GLU A 173 11.05 -20.25 -11.09
N THR A 174 11.09 -20.00 -9.79
CA THR A 174 11.26 -18.65 -9.22
C THR A 174 12.42 -18.61 -8.23
N THR A 175 13.09 -17.46 -8.16
CA THR A 175 14.15 -17.22 -7.17
C THR A 175 14.18 -15.76 -6.75
N PHE A 176 14.68 -15.49 -5.55
CA PHE A 176 14.94 -14.14 -5.05
C PHE A 176 16.44 -13.92 -4.95
N LYS A 177 16.98 -13.00 -5.75
CA LYS A 177 18.42 -12.71 -5.87
C LYS A 177 18.66 -11.24 -6.22
N ARG A 178 19.89 -10.77 -6.03
CA ARG A 178 20.34 -9.51 -6.58
C ARG A 178 20.63 -9.62 -8.06
N VAL A 179 20.13 -8.69 -8.85
CA VAL A 179 20.21 -8.74 -10.31
C VAL A 179 21.27 -7.77 -10.83
N PHE A 180 22.11 -8.26 -11.74
CA PHE A 180 23.04 -7.46 -12.52
C PHE A 180 22.93 -7.85 -14.00
N PHE A 181 22.68 -6.86 -14.85
CA PHE A 181 22.73 -6.97 -16.30
C PHE A 181 24.19 -6.88 -16.75
N GLU A 182 24.65 -7.93 -17.43
CA GLU A 182 26.00 -8.09 -17.97
C GLU A 182 25.98 -7.93 -19.50
N ALA A 183 27.15 -7.96 -20.13
CA ALA A 183 27.26 -7.98 -21.59
C ALA A 183 26.63 -9.26 -22.19
N ASP A 184 26.34 -9.22 -23.50
CA ASP A 184 25.78 -10.33 -24.28
C ASP A 184 24.41 -10.84 -23.79
N ASP A 185 23.54 -9.92 -23.31
CA ASP A 185 22.19 -10.25 -22.85
C ASP A 185 22.18 -11.27 -21.69
N LYS A 186 23.22 -11.25 -20.85
CA LYS A 186 23.33 -12.11 -19.68
C LYS A 186 22.89 -11.37 -18.43
N VAL A 187 22.28 -12.13 -17.52
CA VAL A 187 21.86 -11.64 -16.22
C VAL A 187 22.56 -12.45 -15.14
N ARG A 188 23.33 -11.77 -14.30
CA ARG A 188 23.97 -12.35 -13.12
C ARG A 188 23.06 -12.19 -11.91
N LEU A 189 22.67 -13.33 -11.35
CA LEU A 189 21.91 -13.47 -10.12
C LEU A 189 22.87 -13.72 -8.98
N GLN A 190 23.04 -12.71 -8.13
CA GLN A 190 23.96 -12.76 -7.01
C GLN A 190 23.18 -12.94 -5.70
N PRO A 191 23.43 -14.01 -4.94
CA PRO A 191 23.01 -14.09 -3.54
C PRO A 191 23.64 -12.95 -2.73
N ARG A 192 22.98 -12.52 -1.65
CA ARG A 192 23.61 -11.60 -0.68
C ARG A 192 24.44 -12.35 0.36
N ASN A 193 24.10 -13.61 0.59
CA ASN A 193 24.85 -14.49 1.47
C ASN A 193 26.06 -15.06 0.72
N GLU A 194 27.26 -14.78 1.22
CA GLU A 194 28.54 -15.16 0.61
C GLU A 194 28.76 -16.68 0.56
N MET A 195 28.00 -17.47 1.33
CA MET A 195 28.06 -18.93 1.27
C MET A 195 27.51 -19.50 -0.04
N TYR A 196 26.77 -18.71 -0.82
CA TYR A 196 26.17 -19.14 -2.07
C TYR A 196 26.86 -18.49 -3.28
N PRO A 197 27.27 -19.27 -4.29
CA PRO A 197 27.90 -18.72 -5.49
C PRO A 197 26.89 -17.95 -6.36
N PRO A 198 27.34 -16.90 -7.08
CA PRO A 198 26.51 -16.23 -8.07
C PRO A 198 26.23 -17.15 -9.26
N MET A 199 25.07 -16.98 -9.88
CA MET A 199 24.63 -17.70 -11.06
C MET A 199 24.49 -16.73 -12.24
N VAL A 200 25.02 -17.08 -13.41
CA VAL A 200 24.81 -16.28 -14.64
C VAL A 200 23.86 -17.04 -15.55
N VAL A 201 22.81 -16.36 -16.00
CA VAL A 201 21.79 -16.91 -16.90
C VAL A 201 21.65 -16.04 -18.14
N ASP A 202 21.17 -16.64 -19.23
CA ASP A 202 20.75 -15.91 -20.42
C ASP A 202 19.47 -15.12 -20.11
N GLY A 203 19.43 -13.84 -20.50
CA GLY A 203 18.29 -12.94 -20.28
C GLY A 203 17.00 -13.47 -20.89
N LYS A 204 17.08 -14.23 -22.00
CA LYS A 204 15.92 -14.87 -22.66
C LYS A 204 15.25 -15.94 -21.81
N ARG A 205 15.95 -16.47 -20.79
CA ARG A 205 15.39 -17.44 -19.84
C ARG A 205 14.57 -16.77 -18.74
N ILE A 206 14.61 -15.45 -18.62
CA ILE A 206 13.89 -14.71 -17.59
C ILE A 206 12.61 -14.12 -18.21
N ASN A 207 11.46 -14.54 -17.67
CA ASN A 207 10.14 -14.06 -18.09
C ASN A 207 9.63 -12.91 -17.20
N GLY A 208 10.22 -12.72 -16.01
CA GLY A 208 9.82 -11.63 -15.12
C GLY A 208 10.92 -11.25 -14.14
N LEU A 209 11.12 -9.94 -13.99
CA LEU A 209 11.98 -9.32 -12.99
C LEU A 209 11.17 -8.27 -12.25
N TYR A 210 11.02 -8.45 -10.94
CA TYR A 210 10.22 -7.55 -10.11
C TYR A 210 11.09 -7.04 -8.95
N ARG A 211 11.17 -5.73 -8.79
CA ARG A 211 12.05 -5.12 -7.77
C ARG A 211 11.41 -5.16 -6.39
N ALA A 212 12.20 -5.52 -5.38
CA ALA A 212 11.79 -5.41 -3.99
C ALA A 212 11.67 -3.93 -3.59
N VAL A 213 10.51 -3.54 -3.06
CA VAL A 213 10.21 -2.15 -2.66
C VAL A 213 10.08 -1.98 -1.16
N ILE A 214 9.50 -2.97 -0.46
CA ILE A 214 9.29 -2.93 0.99
C ILE A 214 9.66 -4.29 1.58
N LYS A 215 10.27 -4.27 2.77
CA LYS A 215 10.56 -5.45 3.58
C LYS A 215 9.79 -5.34 4.90
N TYR A 216 9.05 -6.39 5.25
CA TYR A 216 8.45 -6.57 6.57
C TYR A 216 9.22 -7.65 7.33
N GLU A 217 9.77 -7.27 8.46
CA GLU A 217 10.41 -8.19 9.41
C GLU A 217 9.35 -8.67 10.39
N ARG A 218 9.29 -9.98 10.63
CA ARG A 218 8.53 -10.50 11.75
C ARG A 218 9.43 -10.41 12.99
N LEU A 219 9.07 -9.53 13.93
CA LEU A 219 9.69 -9.44 15.27
C LEU A 219 9.53 -10.76 16.03
#